data_AF-A0A925E0R4-F1
#
_entry.id   AF-A0A925E0R4-F1
#
_cell.length_a   1.000
_cell.length_b   1.000
_cell.length_c   1.000
_cell.angle_alpha   90.00
_cell.angle_beta   90.00
_cell.angle_gamma   90.00
#
_symmetry.space_group_name_H-M   'P 1'
#
loop_
_entity.id
_entity.type
_entity.pdbx_description
1 polymer ?
#
loop_
_entity_poly.entity_id
_entity_poly.type
_entity_poly.pdbx_seq_one_letter_code
_entity_poly.pdbx_strand_id
1 'polypeptide(L)'
;MRQRPILWFYVIAVAIVIIIIPIFLFSGAQEGLEVAIDKAGIEFNTDLVTAFRVVAADIAALPGVLLAIAQVASPDIAVLIVVLIAFGTKGLIELKKRFRFWAADIPWQQALRIWGLCIAVFTLMNLATAGLNSLMLAEADFVWDVNFLSINFVISFLIAMFLDAGAVFEENGWRGFVLPRLQTRFTPLIASIILGLLWAFWHLPVKFDIILDYGFVNFLLIFGVITIKFVFLTIIMTYFFNKVGQTTIIAIMMHGLSNDSVRLGGRILSDTSQTYLITEMNLLIPMLVVAIGLIMMSKGQLGYEAE
;
A
#
# COMPACT_ATOMS: atom_id res chain seq x y z
N MET A 1 7.85 7.97 -24.70
CA MET A 1 7.13 8.03 -23.40
C MET A 1 5.80 8.78 -23.45
N ARG A 2 5.71 9.98 -24.05
CA ARG A 2 4.48 10.82 -24.03
C ARG A 2 3.19 10.21 -24.59
N GLN A 3 3.28 9.34 -25.61
CA GLN A 3 2.09 8.71 -26.23
C GLN A 3 1.49 7.59 -25.37
N ARG A 4 2.31 6.87 -24.60
CA ARG A 4 1.91 5.73 -23.76
C ARG A 4 2.50 5.85 -22.34
N PRO A 5 2.18 6.92 -21.60
CA PRO A 5 2.85 7.23 -20.33
C PRO A 5 2.65 6.15 -19.27
N ILE A 6 1.44 5.56 -19.17
CA ILE A 6 1.14 4.49 -18.20
C ILE A 6 1.96 3.23 -18.51
N LEU A 7 2.08 2.84 -19.78
CA LEU A 7 2.86 1.67 -20.18
C LEU A 7 4.33 1.83 -19.79
N TRP A 8 4.94 2.98 -20.11
CA TRP A 8 6.35 3.23 -19.78
C TRP A 8 6.57 3.29 -18.27
N PHE A 9 5.64 3.91 -17.53
CA PHE A 9 5.67 3.91 -16.07
C PHE A 9 5.69 2.47 -15.54
N TYR A 10 4.76 1.63 -16.00
CA TYR A 10 4.63 0.27 -15.51
C TYR A 10 5.87 -0.59 -15.84
N VAL A 11 6.35 -0.52 -17.07
CA VAL A 11 7.55 -1.25 -17.52
C VAL A 11 8.78 -0.85 -16.70
N ILE A 12 8.98 0.45 -16.43
CA ILE A 12 10.12 0.93 -15.65
C ILE A 12 9.98 0.49 -14.19
N ALA A 13 8.80 0.63 -13.59
CA ALA A 13 8.55 0.22 -12.20
C ALA A 13 8.85 -1.27 -11.99
N VAL A 14 8.33 -2.14 -12.87
CA VAL A 14 8.59 -3.59 -12.80
C VAL A 14 10.07 -3.91 -13.07
N ALA A 15 10.70 -3.26 -14.05
CA ALA A 15 12.11 -3.49 -14.37
C ALA A 15 13.03 -3.17 -13.18
N ILE A 16 12.76 -2.08 -12.45
CA ILE A 16 13.54 -1.72 -11.25
C ILE A 16 13.43 -2.83 -10.19
N VAL A 17 12.23 -3.34 -9.91
CA VAL A 17 12.04 -4.43 -8.95
C VAL A 17 12.82 -5.70 -9.36
N ILE A 18 12.70 -6.11 -10.62
CA ILE A 18 13.40 -7.29 -11.16
C ILE A 18 14.92 -7.14 -11.06
N ILE A 19 15.45 -5.92 -11.19
CA ILE A 19 16.89 -5.66 -11.05
C ILE A 19 17.32 -5.66 -9.57
N ILE A 20 16.51 -5.09 -8.68
CA ILE A 20 16.87 -4.94 -7.27
C ILE A 20 16.84 -6.28 -6.53
N ILE A 21 15.87 -7.15 -6.81
CA ILE A 21 15.72 -8.43 -6.09
C ILE A 21 17.02 -9.27 -6.11
N PRO A 22 17.65 -9.56 -7.27
CA PRO A 22 18.92 -10.29 -7.29
C PRO A 22 20.04 -9.56 -6.55
N ILE A 23 20.11 -8.23 -6.65
CA ILE A 23 21.13 -7.45 -5.94
C ILE A 23 20.94 -7.61 -4.43
N PHE A 24 19.71 -7.53 -3.93
CA PHE A 24 19.41 -7.73 -2.51
C PHE A 24 19.82 -9.12 -2.03
N LEU A 25 19.43 -10.16 -2.77
CA LEU A 25 19.70 -11.56 -2.40
C LEU A 25 21.19 -11.94 -2.46
N PHE A 26 21.94 -11.42 -3.44
CA PHE A 26 23.32 -11.87 -3.68
C PHE A 26 24.42 -10.92 -3.17
N SER A 27 24.07 -9.76 -2.63
CA SER A 27 25.05 -8.79 -2.11
C SER A 27 25.43 -8.98 -0.63
N GLY A 28 24.78 -9.91 0.08
CA GLY A 28 24.90 -10.04 1.54
C GLY A 28 24.11 -8.98 2.33
N ALA A 29 23.32 -8.15 1.63
CA ALA A 29 22.53 -7.10 2.25
C ALA A 29 21.45 -7.62 3.21
N GLN A 30 20.89 -8.81 2.94
CA GLN A 30 19.94 -9.47 3.82
C GLN A 30 20.56 -9.85 5.17
N GLU A 31 21.75 -10.47 5.17
CA GLU A 31 22.45 -10.88 6.39
C GLU A 31 22.78 -9.66 7.27
N GLY A 32 23.27 -8.58 6.66
CA GLY A 32 23.52 -7.32 7.37
C GLY A 32 22.25 -6.71 7.98
N LEU A 33 21.10 -6.88 7.33
CA LEU A 33 19.81 -6.43 7.84
C LEU A 33 19.34 -7.27 9.03
N GLU A 34 19.41 -8.60 8.93
CA GLU A 34 19.00 -9.53 10.01
C GLU A 34 19.81 -9.28 11.29
N VAL A 35 21.15 -9.18 11.18
CA VAL A 35 22.03 -8.88 12.32
C VAL A 35 21.69 -7.53 12.97
N ALA A 36 21.36 -6.52 12.18
CA ALA A 36 21.02 -5.20 12.68
C ALA A 36 19.64 -5.16 13.35
N ILE A 37 18.66 -5.92 12.84
CA ILE A 37 17.33 -6.07 13.46
C ILE A 37 17.50 -6.68 14.86
N ASP A 38 18.28 -7.76 14.98
CA ASP A 38 18.57 -8.41 16.26
C ASP A 38 19.25 -7.43 17.24
N LYS A 39 20.23 -6.65 16.77
CA LYS A 39 20.92 -5.63 17.60
C LYS A 39 19.99 -4.49 18.02
N ALA A 40 19.07 -4.08 17.15
CA ALA A 40 18.14 -3.01 17.45
C ALA A 40 17.14 -3.40 18.56
N GLY A 41 16.85 -4.70 18.69
CA GLY A 41 15.91 -5.22 19.69
C GLY A 41 14.50 -4.67 19.48
N ILE A 42 14.11 -4.44 18.22
CA ILE A 42 12.79 -3.93 17.84
C ILE A 42 12.10 -4.89 16.89
N GLU A 43 10.77 -4.84 16.89
CA GLU A 43 9.99 -5.39 15.80
C GLU A 43 10.21 -4.50 14.57
N PHE A 44 10.68 -5.09 13.48
CA PHE A 44 10.88 -4.40 12.22
C PHE A 44 9.56 -4.35 11.44
N ASN A 45 9.14 -3.15 11.06
CA ASN A 45 7.89 -2.92 10.32
C ASN A 45 8.23 -2.30 8.95
N THR A 46 7.21 -2.04 8.14
CA THR A 46 7.36 -1.45 6.80
C THR A 46 7.56 0.08 6.81
N ASP A 47 7.76 0.68 7.98
CA ASP A 47 7.85 2.12 8.16
C ASP A 47 9.28 2.66 8.19
N LEU A 48 9.42 3.96 7.88
CA LEU A 48 10.71 4.65 7.83
C LEU A 48 11.39 4.81 9.19
N VAL A 49 10.64 4.79 10.30
CA VAL A 49 11.19 4.92 11.66
C VAL A 49 11.91 3.64 12.06
N THR A 50 11.31 2.46 11.86
CA THR A 50 11.97 1.18 12.13
C THR A 50 13.17 0.98 11.21
N ALA A 51 13.05 1.31 9.91
CA ALA A 51 14.19 1.33 8.97
C ALA A 51 15.37 2.17 9.48
N PHE A 52 15.11 3.40 9.93
CA PHE A 52 16.16 4.27 10.49
C PHE A 52 16.79 3.69 11.76
N ARG A 53 15.96 3.14 12.66
CA ARG A 53 16.45 2.57 13.93
C ARG A 53 17.34 1.35 13.72
N VAL A 54 17.04 0.50 12.74
CA VAL A 54 17.88 -0.64 12.38
C VAL A 54 19.24 -0.19 11.85
N VAL A 55 19.27 0.79 10.93
CA VAL A 55 20.54 1.36 10.44
C VAL A 55 21.33 2.04 11.55
N ALA A 56 20.65 2.69 12.50
CA ALA A 56 21.31 3.31 13.65
C ALA A 56 21.90 2.28 14.63
N ALA A 57 21.30 1.08 14.73
CA ALA A 57 21.82 -0.01 15.54
C ALA A 57 23.06 -0.66 14.91
N ASP A 58 23.06 -0.81 13.58
CA ASP A 58 24.24 -1.23 12.82
C ASP A 58 24.23 -0.67 11.39
N ILE A 59 25.28 0.07 11.02
CA ILE A 59 25.43 0.66 9.70
C ILE A 59 25.54 -0.39 8.59
N ALA A 60 25.88 -1.64 8.93
CA ALA A 60 25.89 -2.76 8.00
C ALA A 60 24.53 -3.05 7.36
N ALA A 61 23.42 -2.62 7.99
CA ALA A 61 22.09 -2.74 7.41
C ALA A 61 21.77 -1.69 6.33
N LEU A 62 22.59 -0.63 6.20
CA LEU A 62 22.31 0.46 5.26
C LEU A 62 22.11 -0.02 3.81
N PRO A 63 22.94 -0.91 3.24
CA PRO A 63 22.70 -1.44 1.90
C PRO A 63 21.37 -2.17 1.77
N GLY A 64 21.01 -3.00 2.75
CA GLY A 64 19.74 -3.75 2.78
C GLY A 64 18.53 -2.82 2.85
N VAL A 65 18.55 -1.85 3.77
CA VAL A 65 17.48 -0.85 3.88
C VAL A 65 17.34 -0.01 2.63
N LEU A 66 18.45 0.45 2.02
CA LEU A 66 18.40 1.23 0.79
C LEU A 66 17.85 0.43 -0.39
N LEU A 67 18.23 -0.85 -0.53
CA LEU A 67 17.71 -1.72 -1.57
C LEU A 67 16.21 -2.02 -1.35
N ALA A 68 15.79 -2.29 -0.12
CA ALA A 68 14.37 -2.49 0.21
C ALA A 68 13.54 -1.23 -0.10
N ILE A 69 14.03 -0.05 0.30
CA ILE A 69 13.37 1.23 -0.04
C ILE A 69 13.36 1.43 -1.56
N ALA A 70 14.46 1.18 -2.27
CA ALA A 70 14.52 1.37 -3.72
C ALA A 70 13.57 0.43 -4.49
N GLN A 71 13.40 -0.81 -4.00
CA GLN A 71 12.43 -1.76 -4.56
C GLN A 71 11.01 -1.21 -4.45
N VAL A 72 10.62 -0.81 -3.24
CA VAL A 72 9.30 -0.27 -2.92
C VAL A 72 9.07 1.07 -3.64
N ALA A 73 10.10 1.91 -3.73
CA ALA A 73 10.06 3.19 -4.41
C ALA A 73 10.09 3.12 -5.94
N SER A 74 10.12 1.91 -6.53
CA SER A 74 10.16 1.77 -7.98
C SER A 74 9.01 2.47 -8.73
N PRO A 75 7.76 2.54 -8.23
CA PRO A 75 6.71 3.33 -8.89
C PRO A 75 7.03 4.82 -8.86
N ASP A 76 7.49 5.38 -7.74
CA ASP A 76 7.84 6.79 -7.68
C ASP A 76 9.07 7.15 -8.51
N ILE A 77 10.08 6.28 -8.53
CA ILE A 77 11.24 6.45 -9.44
C ILE A 77 10.75 6.43 -10.89
N ALA A 78 9.89 5.47 -11.26
CA ALA A 78 9.35 5.36 -12.60
C ALA A 78 8.51 6.57 -13.01
N VAL A 79 7.67 7.10 -12.11
CA VAL A 79 6.84 8.28 -12.43
C VAL A 79 7.71 9.51 -12.63
N LEU A 80 8.75 9.72 -11.81
CA LEU A 80 9.65 10.85 -11.97
C LEU A 80 10.39 10.80 -13.31
N ILE A 81 10.91 9.63 -13.70
CA ILE A 81 11.55 9.42 -15.00
C ILE A 81 10.58 9.71 -16.14
N VAL A 82 9.40 9.09 -16.13
CA VAL A 82 8.40 9.25 -17.21
C VAL A 82 7.91 10.69 -17.29
N VAL A 83 7.64 11.33 -16.16
CA VAL A 83 7.16 12.71 -16.12
C VAL A 83 8.21 13.67 -16.63
N LEU A 84 9.46 13.54 -16.19
CA LEU A 84 10.56 14.39 -16.64
C LEU A 84 10.78 14.27 -18.16
N ILE A 85 10.81 13.05 -18.69
CA ILE A 85 11.07 12.81 -20.12
C ILE A 85 9.85 13.19 -20.99
N ALA A 86 8.63 12.87 -20.56
CA ALA A 86 7.44 13.05 -21.39
C ALA A 86 6.79 14.43 -21.28
N PHE A 87 6.88 15.07 -20.11
CA PHE A 87 6.13 16.28 -19.76
C PHE A 87 6.99 17.41 -19.20
N GLY A 88 8.29 17.16 -18.94
CA GLY A 88 9.24 18.13 -18.43
C GLY A 88 8.83 18.72 -17.08
N THR A 89 9.33 19.93 -16.79
CA THR A 89 9.08 20.64 -15.52
C THR A 89 7.60 20.88 -15.24
N LYS A 90 6.78 21.10 -16.28
CA LYS A 90 5.32 21.27 -16.10
C LYS A 90 4.69 20.02 -15.49
N GLY A 91 5.07 18.83 -15.96
CA GLY A 91 4.57 17.58 -15.40
C GLY A 91 4.98 17.38 -13.93
N LEU A 92 6.21 17.76 -13.56
CA LEU A 92 6.68 17.69 -12.17
C LEU A 92 5.89 18.63 -11.26
N ILE A 93 5.59 19.85 -11.75
CA ILE A 93 4.76 20.81 -11.01
C ILE A 93 3.35 20.24 -10.79
N GLU A 94 2.74 19.63 -11.80
CA GLU A 94 1.42 19.00 -11.65
C GLU A 94 1.43 17.84 -10.66
N LEU A 95 2.49 17.03 -10.64
CA LEU A 95 2.65 15.95 -9.67
C LEU A 95 2.78 16.52 -8.24
N LYS A 96 3.63 17.53 -8.06
CA LYS A 96 3.83 18.22 -6.77
C LYS A 96 2.55 18.86 -6.24
N LYS A 97 1.70 19.45 -7.09
CA LYS A 97 0.43 20.10 -6.68
C LYS A 97 -0.54 19.14 -5.97
N ARG A 98 -0.39 17.81 -6.15
CA ARG A 98 -1.22 16.80 -5.49
C ARG A 98 -0.80 16.54 -4.03
N PHE A 99 0.39 16.97 -3.61
CA PHE A 99 0.86 16.86 -2.23
C PHE A 99 0.26 17.97 -1.35
N ARG A 100 -1.02 17.81 -1.04
CA ARG A 100 -1.83 18.66 -0.15
C ARG A 100 -2.85 17.79 0.56
N PHE A 101 -3.37 18.22 1.71
CA PHE A 101 -4.35 17.41 2.44
C PHE A 101 -5.71 17.33 1.74
N TRP A 102 -6.13 18.40 1.06
CA TRP A 102 -7.34 18.43 0.22
C TRP A 102 -7.20 19.48 -0.89
N ALA A 103 -8.06 19.42 -1.91
CA ALA A 103 -8.10 20.43 -2.96
C ALA A 103 -8.65 21.77 -2.45
N ALA A 104 -8.19 22.88 -3.04
CA ALA A 104 -8.43 24.23 -2.51
C ALA A 104 -9.90 24.67 -2.57
N ASP A 105 -10.67 24.09 -3.47
CA ASP A 105 -12.09 24.28 -3.70
C ASP A 105 -12.97 23.48 -2.72
N ILE A 106 -12.39 22.57 -1.92
CA ILE A 106 -13.10 21.80 -0.91
C ILE A 106 -13.05 22.55 0.43
N PRO A 107 -14.21 22.93 1.02
CA PRO A 107 -14.27 23.55 2.34
C PRO A 107 -13.62 22.67 3.40
N TRP A 108 -12.86 23.27 4.32
CA TRP A 108 -12.11 22.50 5.33
C TRP A 108 -13.00 21.60 6.19
N GLN A 109 -14.25 21.99 6.50
CA GLN A 109 -15.18 21.14 7.25
C GLN A 109 -15.54 19.87 6.48
N GLN A 110 -15.74 19.99 5.17
CA GLN A 110 -16.02 18.86 4.30
C GLN A 110 -14.79 17.96 4.18
N ALA A 111 -13.60 18.56 4.00
CA ALA A 111 -12.35 17.82 3.97
C ALA A 111 -12.13 17.01 5.25
N LEU A 112 -12.28 17.63 6.44
CA LEU A 112 -12.13 16.92 7.72
C LEU A 112 -13.15 15.78 7.88
N ARG A 113 -14.39 15.96 7.40
CA ARG A 113 -15.40 14.87 7.41
C ARG A 113 -14.99 13.71 6.50
N ILE A 114 -14.47 14.00 5.31
CA ILE A 114 -13.98 12.97 4.37
C ILE A 114 -12.80 12.21 4.98
N TRP A 115 -11.83 12.94 5.54
CA TRP A 115 -10.67 12.35 6.23
C TRP A 115 -11.10 11.51 7.43
N GLY A 116 -11.98 12.02 8.28
CA GLY A 116 -12.49 11.29 9.44
C GLY A 116 -13.25 10.02 9.06
N LEU A 117 -14.11 10.09 8.04
CA LEU A 117 -14.82 8.93 7.51
C LEU A 117 -13.84 7.91 6.90
N CYS A 118 -12.82 8.38 6.18
CA CYS A 118 -11.79 7.52 5.60
C CYS A 118 -11.05 6.76 6.69
N ILE A 119 -10.52 7.46 7.70
CA ILE A 119 -9.83 6.85 8.84
C ILE A 119 -10.75 5.84 9.54
N ALA A 120 -12.00 6.21 9.81
CA ALA A 120 -12.97 5.32 10.45
C ALA A 120 -13.21 4.04 9.63
N VAL A 121 -13.36 4.15 8.30
CA VAL A 121 -13.56 2.99 7.41
C VAL A 121 -12.36 2.04 7.46
N PHE A 122 -11.13 2.54 7.32
CA PHE A 122 -9.94 1.69 7.35
C PHE A 122 -9.70 1.08 8.74
N THR A 123 -9.95 1.82 9.82
CA THR A 123 -9.89 1.28 11.17
C THR A 123 -10.93 0.18 11.38
N LEU A 124 -12.19 0.40 10.98
CA LEU A 124 -13.26 -0.58 11.13
C LEU A 124 -13.01 -1.84 10.28
N MET A 125 -12.44 -1.70 9.09
CA MET A 125 -12.04 -2.84 8.26
C MET A 125 -10.98 -3.70 8.97
N ASN A 126 -9.96 -3.07 9.54
CA ASN A 126 -8.92 -3.79 10.29
C ASN A 126 -9.48 -4.46 11.56
N LEU A 127 -10.37 -3.78 12.30
CA LEU A 127 -11.05 -4.39 13.46
C LEU A 127 -11.92 -5.58 13.06
N ALA A 128 -12.62 -5.48 11.93
CA ALA A 128 -13.40 -6.60 11.38
C ALA A 128 -12.49 -7.77 11.00
N THR A 129 -11.33 -7.51 10.40
CA THR A 129 -10.30 -8.53 10.13
C THR A 129 -9.85 -9.22 11.41
N ALA A 130 -9.56 -8.47 12.49
CA ALA A 130 -9.19 -9.07 13.78
C ALA A 130 -10.30 -9.96 14.35
N GLY A 131 -11.56 -9.52 14.25
CA GLY A 131 -12.71 -10.33 14.63
C GLY A 131 -12.81 -11.64 13.82
N LEU A 132 -12.60 -11.58 12.50
CA LEU A 132 -12.60 -12.77 11.64
C LEU A 132 -11.42 -13.70 11.94
N ASN A 133 -10.22 -13.16 12.15
CA ASN A 133 -9.05 -13.94 12.56
C ASN A 133 -9.29 -14.65 13.89
N SER A 134 -9.85 -13.94 14.88
CA SER A 134 -10.19 -14.52 16.18
C SER A 134 -11.20 -15.67 16.09
N LEU A 135 -12.09 -15.64 15.10
CA LEU A 135 -13.10 -16.68 14.88
C LEU A 135 -12.59 -17.88 14.06
N MET A 136 -11.62 -17.66 13.16
CA MET A 136 -11.22 -18.66 12.16
C MET A 136 -9.84 -19.26 12.40
N LEU A 137 -8.98 -18.61 13.18
CA LEU A 137 -7.64 -19.10 13.51
C LEU A 137 -7.61 -19.68 14.93
N ALA A 138 -6.69 -20.61 15.16
CA ALA A 138 -6.46 -21.11 16.51
C ALA A 138 -5.78 -20.04 17.38
N GLU A 139 -6.00 -20.10 18.70
CA GLU A 139 -5.36 -19.19 19.66
C GLU A 139 -3.81 -19.26 19.61
N ALA A 140 -3.26 -20.40 19.18
CA ALA A 140 -1.83 -20.57 18.97
C ALA A 140 -1.29 -19.80 17.74
N ASP A 141 -2.15 -19.49 16.78
CA ASP A 141 -1.79 -18.89 15.50
C ASP A 141 -2.13 -17.39 15.42
N PHE A 142 -2.92 -16.85 16.37
CA PHE A 142 -3.40 -15.47 16.35
C PHE A 142 -3.51 -14.86 17.73
N VAL A 143 -3.03 -13.62 17.88
CA VAL A 143 -3.17 -12.82 19.09
C VAL A 143 -3.67 -11.41 18.75
N TRP A 144 -4.62 -10.92 19.54
CA TRP A 144 -5.09 -9.54 19.47
C TRP A 144 -4.85 -8.81 20.78
N ASP A 145 -3.76 -8.05 20.84
CA ASP A 145 -3.26 -7.41 22.06
C ASP A 145 -3.03 -5.89 21.88
N VAL A 146 -4.04 -5.20 21.36
CA VAL A 146 -3.97 -3.75 21.10
C VAL A 146 -4.39 -2.95 22.33
N ASN A 147 -3.55 -2.00 22.74
CA ASN A 147 -3.90 -0.98 23.73
C ASN A 147 -4.14 0.38 23.06
N PHE A 148 -5.40 0.63 22.69
CA PHE A 148 -5.87 1.86 22.04
C PHE A 148 -5.62 3.14 22.84
N LEU A 149 -5.49 3.03 24.17
CA LEU A 149 -5.30 4.17 25.05
C LEU A 149 -3.82 4.53 25.25
N SER A 150 -2.91 3.70 24.75
CA SER A 150 -1.48 3.96 24.89
C SER A 150 -1.02 5.08 23.95
N ILE A 151 -0.11 5.93 24.44
CA ILE A 151 0.54 6.94 23.60
C ILE A 151 1.33 6.30 22.45
N ASN A 152 1.88 5.10 22.68
CA ASN A 152 2.59 4.33 21.66
C ASN A 152 1.67 3.93 20.51
N PHE A 153 0.42 3.57 20.80
CA PHE A 153 -0.57 3.29 19.76
C PHE A 153 -0.83 4.54 18.92
N VAL A 154 -1.07 5.70 19.54
CA VAL A 154 -1.31 6.95 18.81
C VAL A 154 -0.12 7.33 17.92
N ILE A 155 1.10 7.24 18.44
CA ILE A 155 2.32 7.54 17.68
C ILE A 155 2.48 6.56 16.51
N SER A 156 2.35 5.26 16.77
CA SER A 156 2.50 4.23 15.74
C SER A 156 1.41 4.34 14.68
N PHE A 157 0.19 4.74 15.06
CA PHE A 157 -0.91 4.97 14.13
C PHE A 157 -0.62 6.14 13.18
N LEU A 158 -0.04 7.22 13.68
CA LEU A 158 0.42 8.32 12.83
C LEU A 158 1.60 7.93 11.93
N ILE A 159 2.53 7.10 12.42
CA ILE A 159 3.64 6.54 11.64
C ILE A 159 3.10 5.69 10.50
N ALA A 160 2.22 4.73 10.79
CA ALA A 160 1.54 3.91 9.79
C ALA A 160 0.87 4.76 8.70
N MET A 161 0.12 5.81 9.09
CA MET A 161 -0.57 6.68 8.13
C MET A 161 0.36 7.46 7.20
N PHE A 162 1.55 7.87 7.63
CA PHE A 162 2.31 8.88 6.87
C PHE A 162 3.76 8.54 6.60
N LEU A 163 4.28 7.48 7.21
CA LEU A 163 5.67 7.06 7.16
C LEU A 163 5.84 5.57 6.79
N ASP A 164 4.77 4.86 6.43
CA ASP A 164 4.88 3.58 5.73
C ASP A 164 5.64 3.76 4.42
N ALA A 165 6.72 3.00 4.21
CA ALA A 165 7.58 3.18 3.05
C ALA A 165 6.87 2.86 1.73
N GLY A 166 6.01 1.83 1.72
CA GLY A 166 5.14 1.48 0.60
C GLY A 166 4.23 2.64 0.21
N ALA A 167 3.48 3.13 1.18
CA ALA A 167 2.60 4.26 1.01
C ALA A 167 3.31 5.50 0.45
N VAL A 168 4.41 5.90 1.10
CA VAL A 168 5.12 7.15 0.75
C VAL A 168 5.74 7.08 -0.65
N PHE A 169 6.28 5.93 -1.05
CA PHE A 169 7.04 5.81 -2.30
C PHE A 169 6.31 5.11 -3.46
N GLU A 170 5.04 4.74 -3.29
CA GLU A 170 4.25 4.17 -4.38
C GLU A 170 3.10 5.06 -4.85
N GLU A 171 2.45 5.78 -3.92
CA GLU A 171 1.16 6.41 -4.18
C GLU A 171 1.24 7.59 -5.14
N ASN A 172 2.40 8.22 -5.28
CA ASN A 172 2.60 9.27 -6.26
C ASN A 172 2.58 8.70 -7.69
N GLY A 173 3.15 7.52 -7.89
CA GLY A 173 3.02 6.74 -9.12
C GLY A 173 1.59 6.27 -9.39
N TRP A 174 1.02 5.50 -8.47
CA TRP A 174 -0.28 4.84 -8.70
C TRP A 174 -1.45 5.82 -8.71
N ARG A 175 -1.62 6.61 -7.65
CA ARG A 175 -2.77 7.51 -7.48
C ARG A 175 -2.45 8.93 -7.93
N GLY A 176 -1.21 9.38 -7.79
CA GLY A 176 -0.77 10.69 -8.27
C GLY A 176 -0.67 10.79 -9.80
N PHE A 177 -0.38 9.69 -10.49
CA PHE A 177 -0.11 9.70 -11.94
C PHE A 177 -0.97 8.74 -12.77
N VAL A 178 -1.06 7.46 -12.43
CA VAL A 178 -1.78 6.46 -13.24
C VAL A 178 -3.30 6.64 -13.14
N LEU A 179 -3.86 6.65 -11.94
CA LEU A 179 -5.31 6.72 -11.71
C LEU A 179 -5.99 7.92 -12.41
N PRO A 180 -5.49 9.17 -12.27
CA PRO A 180 -6.13 10.32 -12.93
C PRO A 180 -6.14 10.16 -14.45
N ARG A 181 -5.08 9.58 -15.04
CA ARG A 181 -5.02 9.33 -16.48
C ARG A 181 -5.97 8.23 -16.93
N LEU A 182 -6.14 7.17 -16.14
CA LEU A 182 -7.15 6.14 -16.42
C LEU A 182 -8.57 6.72 -16.35
N GLN A 183 -8.85 7.56 -15.35
CA GLN A 183 -10.16 8.21 -15.20
C GLN A 183 -10.52 9.18 -16.34
N THR A 184 -9.55 9.70 -17.11
CA THR A 184 -9.85 10.46 -18.35
C THR A 184 -10.36 9.61 -19.50
N ARG A 185 -10.24 8.28 -19.43
CA ARG A 185 -10.57 7.33 -20.52
C ARG A 185 -11.61 6.29 -20.15
N PHE A 186 -11.76 6.03 -18.86
CA PHE A 186 -12.61 5.00 -18.31
C PHE A 186 -13.46 5.58 -17.18
N THR A 187 -14.57 4.92 -16.87
CA THR A 187 -15.32 5.24 -15.65
C THR A 187 -14.44 5.00 -14.42
N PRO A 188 -14.70 5.70 -13.29
CA PRO A 188 -13.91 5.54 -12.07
C PRO A 188 -13.79 4.08 -11.63
N LEU A 189 -14.88 3.30 -11.67
CA LEU A 189 -14.84 1.87 -11.36
C LEU A 189 -13.91 1.07 -12.30
N ILE A 190 -13.99 1.28 -13.61
CA ILE A 190 -13.13 0.57 -14.56
C ILE A 190 -11.66 1.00 -14.38
N ALA A 191 -11.42 2.30 -14.15
CA ALA A 191 -10.08 2.82 -13.85
C ALA A 191 -9.49 2.18 -12.58
N SER A 192 -10.29 2.02 -11.52
CA SER A 192 -9.88 1.34 -10.29
C SER A 192 -9.58 -0.14 -10.50
N ILE A 193 -10.38 -0.85 -11.29
CA ILE A 193 -10.14 -2.27 -11.60
C ILE A 193 -8.82 -2.43 -12.36
N ILE A 194 -8.61 -1.62 -13.40
CA ILE A 194 -7.36 -1.64 -14.18
C ILE A 194 -6.17 -1.32 -13.27
N LEU A 195 -6.27 -0.26 -12.46
CA LEU A 195 -5.18 0.11 -11.55
C LEU A 195 -4.91 -0.99 -10.53
N GLY A 196 -5.94 -1.57 -9.92
CA GLY A 196 -5.79 -2.63 -8.92
C GLY A 196 -5.10 -3.87 -9.49
N LEU A 197 -5.41 -4.25 -10.74
CA LEU A 197 -4.72 -5.33 -11.44
C LEU A 197 -3.25 -4.97 -11.70
N LEU A 198 -2.97 -3.78 -12.25
CA LEU A 198 -1.58 -3.34 -12.47
C LEU A 198 -0.79 -3.39 -11.17
N TRP A 199 -1.35 -2.85 -10.09
CA TRP A 199 -0.71 -2.81 -8.78
C TRP A 199 -0.47 -4.21 -8.21
N ALA A 200 -1.45 -5.12 -8.29
CA ALA A 200 -1.28 -6.53 -7.88
C ALA A 200 -0.15 -7.23 -8.65
N PHE A 201 -0.14 -7.11 -9.98
CA PHE A 201 0.86 -7.77 -10.81
C PHE A 201 2.25 -7.12 -10.72
N TRP A 202 2.36 -5.86 -10.26
CA TRP A 202 3.66 -5.28 -9.93
C TRP A 202 4.30 -5.96 -8.71
N HIS A 203 3.52 -6.50 -7.77
CA HIS A 203 4.02 -7.26 -6.64
C HIS A 203 4.49 -8.68 -7.01
N LEU A 204 4.14 -9.18 -8.19
CA LEU A 204 4.41 -10.56 -8.60
C LEU A 204 5.89 -10.97 -8.46
N PRO A 205 6.90 -10.16 -8.85
CA PRO A 205 8.31 -10.54 -8.68
C PRO A 205 8.72 -10.70 -7.22
N VAL A 206 8.19 -9.84 -6.34
CA VAL A 206 8.48 -9.86 -4.90
C VAL A 206 7.76 -11.04 -4.24
N LYS A 207 6.54 -11.35 -4.69
CA LYS A 207 5.71 -12.45 -4.18
C LYS A 207 6.10 -13.84 -4.71
N PHE A 208 7.31 -13.95 -5.26
CA PHE A 208 7.88 -15.22 -5.69
C PHE A 208 8.30 -16.10 -4.49
N ASP A 209 8.56 -15.48 -3.33
CA ASP A 209 8.76 -16.14 -2.03
C ASP A 209 7.64 -17.15 -1.71
N ILE A 210 6.37 -16.81 -1.95
CA ILE A 210 5.22 -17.70 -1.75
C ILE A 210 5.36 -19.03 -2.52
N ILE A 211 5.97 -19.01 -3.72
CA ILE A 211 6.23 -20.24 -4.48
C ILE A 211 7.30 -21.08 -3.79
N LEU A 212 8.35 -20.43 -3.27
CA LEU A 212 9.46 -21.09 -2.60
C LEU A 212 9.03 -21.69 -1.26
N ASP A 213 8.22 -20.95 -0.49
CA ASP A 213 7.82 -21.32 0.87
C ASP A 213 6.64 -22.30 0.90
N TYR A 214 5.67 -22.13 -0.02
CA TYR A 214 4.40 -22.87 0.03
C TYR A 214 4.09 -23.69 -1.23
N GLY A 215 4.90 -23.58 -2.29
CA GLY A 215 4.70 -24.28 -3.54
C GLY A 215 3.68 -23.63 -4.48
N PHE A 216 3.73 -24.05 -5.75
CA PHE A 216 3.02 -23.39 -6.86
C PHE A 216 1.49 -23.36 -6.71
N VAL A 217 0.87 -24.42 -6.17
CA VAL A 217 -0.59 -24.48 -6.00
C VAL A 217 -1.06 -23.46 -4.97
N ASN A 218 -0.39 -23.38 -3.82
CA ASN A 218 -0.69 -22.38 -2.79
C ASN A 218 -0.43 -20.97 -3.29
N PHE A 219 0.63 -20.77 -4.08
CA PHE A 219 0.87 -19.51 -4.76
C PHE A 219 -0.32 -19.06 -5.61
N LEU A 220 -0.89 -19.92 -6.46
CA LEU A 220 -2.04 -19.55 -7.29
C LEU A 220 -3.25 -19.13 -6.44
N LEU A 221 -3.51 -19.83 -5.34
CA LEU A 221 -4.61 -19.52 -4.43
C LEU A 221 -4.38 -18.20 -3.69
N ILE A 222 -3.24 -18.05 -3.01
CA ILE A 222 -2.90 -16.88 -2.21
C ILE A 222 -2.77 -15.64 -3.10
N PHE A 223 -2.04 -15.73 -4.21
CA PHE A 223 -1.87 -14.62 -5.13
C PHE A 223 -3.19 -14.23 -5.82
N GLY A 224 -4.08 -15.19 -6.07
CA GLY A 224 -5.44 -14.93 -6.53
C GLY A 224 -6.24 -14.08 -5.55
N VAL A 225 -6.24 -14.44 -4.26
CA VAL A 225 -6.90 -13.67 -3.19
C VAL A 225 -6.28 -12.28 -3.05
N ILE A 226 -4.95 -12.19 -3.05
CA ILE A 226 -4.21 -10.92 -3.00
C ILE A 226 -4.59 -10.02 -4.18
N THR A 227 -4.69 -10.57 -5.39
CA THR A 227 -5.09 -9.80 -6.58
C THR A 227 -6.48 -9.21 -6.43
N ILE A 228 -7.44 -10.00 -5.95
CA ILE A 228 -8.81 -9.55 -5.69
C ILE A 228 -8.80 -8.46 -4.60
N LYS A 229 -8.01 -8.64 -3.54
CA LYS A 229 -7.80 -7.67 -2.45
C LYS A 229 -7.31 -6.33 -2.99
N PHE A 230 -6.28 -6.32 -3.83
CA PHE A 230 -5.74 -5.10 -4.46
C PHE A 230 -6.78 -4.35 -5.31
N VAL A 231 -7.65 -5.07 -6.03
CA VAL A 231 -8.73 -4.47 -6.81
C VAL A 231 -9.75 -3.78 -5.90
N PHE A 232 -10.24 -4.46 -4.87
CA PHE A 232 -11.22 -3.88 -3.95
C PHE A 232 -10.63 -2.73 -3.12
N LEU A 233 -9.40 -2.87 -2.64
CA LEU A 233 -8.68 -1.80 -1.95
C LEU A 233 -8.55 -0.57 -2.86
N THR A 234 -8.20 -0.77 -4.13
CA THR A 234 -8.08 0.34 -5.10
C THR A 234 -9.43 1.04 -5.33
N ILE A 235 -10.54 0.32 -5.34
CA ILE A 235 -11.89 0.90 -5.46
C ILE A 235 -12.20 1.80 -4.25
N ILE A 236 -11.92 1.33 -3.04
CA ILE A 236 -12.13 2.11 -1.80
C ILE A 236 -11.24 3.36 -1.81
N MET A 237 -9.95 3.19 -2.13
CA MET A 237 -9.01 4.30 -2.20
C MET A 237 -9.43 5.33 -3.26
N THR A 238 -9.89 4.88 -4.42
CA THR A 238 -10.36 5.77 -5.49
C THR A 238 -11.52 6.64 -5.03
N TYR A 239 -12.46 6.10 -4.25
CA TYR A 239 -13.58 6.86 -3.72
C TYR A 239 -13.13 8.06 -2.86
N PHE A 240 -12.31 7.82 -1.84
CA PHE A 240 -11.83 8.88 -0.95
C PHE A 240 -10.85 9.83 -1.64
N PHE A 241 -9.99 9.28 -2.51
CA PHE A 241 -9.09 10.07 -3.35
C PHE A 241 -9.85 11.07 -4.22
N ASN A 242 -10.90 10.64 -4.92
CA ASN A 242 -11.72 11.55 -5.72
C ASN A 242 -12.48 12.55 -4.85
N LYS A 243 -13.06 12.09 -3.73
CA LYS A 243 -13.82 12.96 -2.81
C LYS A 243 -13.00 14.11 -2.20
N VAL A 244 -11.70 13.92 -2.02
CA VAL A 244 -10.81 14.94 -1.44
C VAL A 244 -10.07 15.78 -2.50
N GLY A 245 -10.46 15.64 -3.78
CA GLY A 245 -9.90 16.39 -4.89
C GLY A 245 -8.55 15.84 -5.38
N GLN A 246 -8.42 14.52 -5.36
CA GLN A 246 -7.33 13.75 -5.97
C GLN A 246 -5.93 14.07 -5.42
N THR A 247 -5.82 14.12 -4.10
CA THR A 247 -4.55 14.40 -3.41
C THR A 247 -3.78 13.12 -3.09
N THR A 248 -2.45 13.18 -3.19
CA THR A 248 -1.60 12.02 -2.91
C THR A 248 -1.56 11.69 -1.41
N ILE A 249 -1.68 12.69 -0.53
CA ILE A 249 -1.53 12.50 0.93
C ILE A 249 -2.63 11.59 1.50
N ILE A 250 -3.88 11.66 1.01
CA ILE A 250 -4.93 10.73 1.48
C ILE A 250 -4.65 9.30 1.02
N ALA A 251 -4.06 9.15 -0.16
CA ALA A 251 -3.72 7.83 -0.71
C ALA A 251 -2.59 7.18 0.09
N ILE A 252 -1.56 7.96 0.46
CA ILE A 252 -0.50 7.53 1.39
C ILE A 252 -1.14 7.05 2.70
N MET A 253 -2.03 7.84 3.28
CA MET A 253 -2.72 7.47 4.53
C MET A 253 -3.50 6.16 4.44
N MET A 254 -4.29 5.99 3.37
CA MET A 254 -5.05 4.75 3.17
C MET A 254 -4.16 3.53 2.93
N HIS A 255 -3.09 3.68 2.14
CA HIS A 255 -2.15 2.60 1.88
C HIS A 255 -1.44 2.20 3.17
N GLY A 256 -0.93 3.17 3.92
CA GLY A 256 -0.25 2.94 5.20
C GLY A 256 -1.14 2.20 6.21
N LEU A 257 -2.40 2.64 6.39
CA LEU A 257 -3.38 1.94 7.25
C LEU A 257 -3.79 0.55 6.75
N SER A 258 -3.51 0.23 5.48
CA SER A 258 -3.77 -1.10 4.92
C SER A 258 -2.59 -2.05 5.10
N ASN A 259 -1.36 -1.54 5.05
CA ASN A 259 -0.13 -2.32 5.20
C ASN A 259 0.22 -2.57 6.67
N ASP A 260 0.31 -1.49 7.45
CA ASP A 260 0.68 -1.54 8.85
C ASP A 260 -0.43 -0.88 9.67
N SER A 261 -1.47 -1.64 9.99
CA SER A 261 -2.58 -1.13 10.79
C SER A 261 -2.26 -1.07 12.29
N VAL A 262 -0.99 -1.10 12.70
CA VAL A 262 -0.58 -1.03 14.11
C VAL A 262 -1.27 -2.12 14.94
N ARG A 263 -1.23 -3.34 14.40
CA ARG A 263 -1.86 -4.53 14.98
C ARG A 263 -3.39 -4.42 15.15
N LEU A 264 -4.07 -3.46 14.52
CA LEU A 264 -5.54 -3.37 14.57
C LEU A 264 -6.20 -4.66 14.06
N GLY A 265 -5.61 -5.29 13.04
CA GLY A 265 -5.99 -6.62 12.52
C GLY A 265 -5.50 -7.82 13.35
N GLY A 266 -4.78 -7.57 14.45
CA GLY A 266 -4.05 -8.53 15.27
C GLY A 266 -2.73 -8.99 14.66
N ARG A 267 -2.07 -9.90 15.37
CA ARG A 267 -0.79 -10.51 14.97
C ARG A 267 -0.99 -11.97 14.63
N ILE A 268 -0.45 -12.36 13.48
CA ILE A 268 -0.38 -13.75 13.05
C ILE A 268 0.94 -14.33 13.56
N LEU A 269 0.87 -15.48 14.23
CA LEU A 269 2.03 -16.13 14.87
C LEU A 269 2.52 -17.36 14.10
N SER A 270 1.83 -17.71 13.03
CA SER A 270 1.97 -18.98 12.32
C SER A 270 2.25 -18.73 10.84
N ASP A 271 3.32 -19.35 10.36
CA ASP A 271 3.81 -19.16 8.99
C ASP A 271 3.27 -20.23 8.02
N THR A 272 2.21 -20.96 8.39
CA THR A 272 1.64 -21.97 7.49
C THR A 272 0.91 -21.33 6.31
N SER A 273 0.91 -22.01 5.16
CA SER A 273 0.18 -21.55 3.98
C SER A 273 -1.33 -21.42 4.23
N GLN A 274 -1.88 -22.26 5.11
CA GLN A 274 -3.30 -22.21 5.50
C GLN A 274 -3.60 -20.94 6.31
N THR A 275 -2.78 -20.64 7.32
CA THR A 275 -2.92 -19.41 8.12
C THR A 275 -2.81 -18.18 7.22
N TYR A 276 -1.79 -18.12 6.36
CA TYR A 276 -1.61 -17.02 5.39
C TYR A 276 -2.88 -16.83 4.55
N LEU A 277 -3.37 -17.90 3.92
CA LEU A 277 -4.55 -17.82 3.05
C LEU A 277 -5.79 -17.33 3.81
N ILE A 278 -6.04 -17.85 5.02
CA ILE A 278 -7.17 -17.43 5.85
C ILE A 278 -7.04 -15.94 6.22
N THR A 279 -5.86 -15.46 6.60
CA THR A 279 -5.63 -14.04 6.90
C THR A 279 -5.89 -13.16 5.68
N GLU A 280 -5.43 -13.55 4.50
CA GLU A 280 -5.69 -12.79 3.27
C GLU A 280 -7.19 -12.74 2.92
N MET A 281 -7.92 -13.83 3.14
CA MET A 281 -9.37 -13.85 2.99
C MET A 281 -10.07 -12.96 4.03
N ASN A 282 -9.62 -12.99 5.28
CA ASN A 282 -10.17 -12.18 6.37
C ASN A 282 -9.91 -10.68 6.17
N LEU A 283 -8.81 -10.29 5.52
CA LEU A 283 -8.57 -8.92 5.06
C LEU A 283 -9.48 -8.53 3.89
N LEU A 284 -9.68 -9.45 2.95
CA LEU A 284 -10.49 -9.22 1.74
C LEU A 284 -11.97 -9.03 2.05
N ILE A 285 -12.55 -9.77 3.00
CA ILE A 285 -14.00 -9.77 3.27
C ILE A 285 -14.50 -8.35 3.64
N PRO A 286 -13.93 -7.62 4.63
CA PRO A 286 -14.34 -6.25 4.93
C PRO A 286 -14.14 -5.30 3.75
N MET A 287 -13.04 -5.45 2.99
CA MET A 287 -12.79 -4.64 1.78
C MET A 287 -13.90 -4.83 0.74
N LEU A 288 -14.31 -6.08 0.49
CA LEU A 288 -15.36 -6.41 -0.45
C LEU A 288 -16.69 -5.78 -0.05
N VAL A 289 -17.07 -5.87 1.23
CA VAL A 289 -18.31 -5.26 1.76
C VAL A 289 -18.30 -3.74 1.57
N VAL A 290 -17.22 -3.07 1.97
CA VAL A 290 -17.09 -1.61 1.84
C VAL A 290 -17.10 -1.21 0.37
N ALA A 291 -16.31 -1.87 -0.48
CA ALA A 291 -16.22 -1.55 -1.89
C ALA A 291 -17.55 -1.72 -2.61
N ILE A 292 -18.28 -2.82 -2.37
CA ILE A 292 -19.63 -3.02 -2.95
C ILE A 292 -20.57 -1.92 -2.48
N GLY A 293 -20.57 -1.58 -1.18
CA GLY A 293 -21.36 -0.48 -0.65
C GLY A 293 -21.07 0.86 -1.34
N LEU A 294 -19.78 1.19 -1.53
CA LEU A 294 -19.34 2.40 -2.23
C LEU A 294 -19.73 2.39 -3.71
N ILE A 295 -19.62 1.25 -4.40
CA ILE A 295 -20.04 1.09 -5.79
C ILE A 295 -21.55 1.35 -5.91
N MET A 296 -22.37 0.74 -5.06
CA MET A 296 -23.82 0.91 -5.07
C MET A 296 -24.21 2.35 -4.75
N MET A 297 -23.65 2.92 -3.68
CA MET A 297 -23.95 4.29 -3.25
C MET A 297 -23.56 5.34 -4.29
N SER A 298 -22.42 5.15 -4.96
CA SER A 298 -21.92 6.08 -5.99
C SER A 298 -22.38 5.73 -7.40
N LYS A 299 -23.15 4.65 -7.59
CA LYS A 299 -23.51 4.09 -8.90
C LYS A 299 -22.27 3.90 -9.81
N GLY A 300 -21.16 3.45 -9.22
CA GLY A 300 -19.88 3.24 -9.92
C GLY A 300 -19.06 4.50 -10.22
N GLN A 301 -19.49 5.69 -9.79
CA GLN A 301 -18.76 6.95 -10.00
C GLN A 301 -17.65 7.18 -8.97
N LEU A 302 -17.64 6.43 -7.86
CA LEU A 302 -16.57 6.47 -6.84
C LEU A 302 -16.11 7.90 -6.48
N GLY A 303 -17.06 8.78 -6.19
CA GLY A 303 -16.77 10.16 -5.76
C GLY A 303 -16.19 11.08 -6.83
N TYR A 304 -16.07 10.63 -8.08
CA TYR A 304 -15.62 11.45 -9.19
C TYR A 304 -16.76 12.34 -9.68
N GLU A 305 -16.52 13.64 -9.67
CA GLU A 305 -17.39 14.65 -10.27
C GLU A 305 -16.69 15.08 -11.56
N ALA A 306 -17.30 14.77 -12.71
CA ALA A 306 -16.78 15.24 -13.99
C ALA A 306 -17.02 16.75 -14.08
N GLU A 307 -15.96 17.51 -14.35
CA GLU A 307 -16.06 18.91 -14.80
C GLU A 307 -16.81 19.01 -16.14
#